data_AF-A0A9C5ZJ63-F1
#
_entry.id   AF-A0A9C5ZJ63-F1
#
_cell.length_a   1.000
_cell.length_b   1.000
_cell.length_c   1.000
_cell.angle_alpha   90.00
_cell.angle_beta   90.00
_cell.angle_gamma   90.00
#
_symmetry.space_group_name_H-M   'P 1'
#
loop_
_entity.id
_entity.type
_entity.pdbx_description
1 polymer ?
#
loop_
_entity_poly.entity_id
_entity_poly.type
_entity_poly.pdbx_seq_one_letter_code
_entity_poly.pdbx_strand_id
1 'polypeptide(L)'
;MTWVSDYKYTWYEKLAMNVIRSGGHLPDHVAFVMDGNRRYAKLEHIRKIDGHSRGFDKLADCLRWCLDMGVKEVSTFAFSIENFKRSEDEVDDLLNLAREKFTKLLEERAKLHEYGVRVRIIGNLSLLPDDLQSLMAQVMLETEK
;
A
#
# COMPACT_ATOMS: atom_id res chain seq x y z
N MET A 1 1.60 -4.82 11.65
CA MET A 1 1.12 -4.76 10.26
C MET A 1 2.28 -4.35 9.38
N THR A 2 2.71 -5.23 8.48
CA THR A 2 3.96 -5.19 7.67
C THR A 2 3.63 -4.79 6.22
N TRP A 3 4.59 -4.22 5.49
CA TRP A 3 4.42 -3.97 4.05
C TRP A 3 4.46 -5.25 3.20
N VAL A 4 5.07 -6.30 3.73
CA VAL A 4 5.13 -7.62 3.07
C VAL A 4 4.17 -8.55 3.80
N SER A 5 2.99 -8.75 3.24
CA SER A 5 1.99 -9.64 3.83
C SER A 5 2.46 -11.10 3.82
N ASP A 6 2.23 -11.81 4.93
CA ASP A 6 2.47 -13.26 5.08
C ASP A 6 1.20 -14.06 4.67
N TYR A 7 0.45 -13.56 3.68
CA TYR A 7 -0.81 -14.14 3.24
C TYR A 7 -0.67 -15.62 2.87
N LYS A 8 -1.52 -16.47 3.45
CA LYS A 8 -1.50 -17.92 3.22
C LYS A 8 -2.59 -18.32 2.25
N TYR A 9 -2.19 -18.68 1.04
CA TYR A 9 -3.12 -19.19 0.04
C TYR A 9 -3.68 -20.56 0.41
N THR A 10 -4.99 -20.68 0.24
CA THR A 10 -5.71 -21.94 0.19
C THR A 10 -5.32 -22.77 -1.04
N TRP A 11 -5.72 -24.04 -1.07
CA TRP A 11 -5.41 -24.91 -2.20
C TRP A 11 -6.11 -24.48 -3.49
N TYR A 12 -7.34 -23.95 -3.40
CA TYR A 12 -8.11 -23.56 -4.59
C TYR A 12 -7.62 -22.24 -5.17
N GLU A 13 -7.13 -21.31 -4.33
CA GLU A 13 -6.43 -20.11 -4.80
C GLU A 13 -5.17 -20.48 -5.57
N LYS A 14 -4.32 -21.37 -5.02
CA LYS A 14 -3.13 -21.86 -5.72
C LYS A 14 -3.48 -22.52 -7.06
N LEU A 15 -4.54 -23.32 -7.09
CA LEU A 15 -5.01 -23.94 -8.34
C LEU A 15 -5.43 -22.88 -9.35
N ALA A 16 -6.26 -21.91 -8.95
CA ALA A 16 -6.70 -20.82 -9.81
C ALA A 16 -5.52 -19.98 -10.35
N MET A 17 -4.58 -19.62 -9.48
CA MET A 17 -3.35 -18.92 -9.86
C MET A 17 -2.56 -19.70 -10.91
N ASN A 18 -2.38 -21.01 -10.72
CA ASN A 18 -1.66 -21.85 -11.69
C ASN A 18 -2.38 -21.93 -13.04
N VAL A 19 -3.72 -22.02 -13.06
CA VAL A 19 -4.50 -22.01 -14.30
C VAL A 19 -4.39 -20.67 -15.03
N ILE A 20 -4.49 -19.55 -14.29
CA ILE A 20 -4.35 -18.21 -14.89
C ILE A 20 -2.94 -18.04 -15.48
N ARG A 21 -1.91 -18.48 -14.74
CA ARG A 21 -0.50 -18.41 -15.18
C ARG A 21 -0.19 -19.30 -16.39
N SER A 22 -0.89 -20.43 -16.56
CA SER A 22 -0.67 -21.33 -17.69
C SER A 22 -1.48 -20.93 -18.94
N GLY A 23 -2.60 -20.24 -18.75
CA GLY A 23 -3.59 -19.99 -19.79
C GLY A 23 -3.50 -18.65 -20.52
N GLY A 24 -2.65 -17.69 -20.12
CA GLY A 24 -2.65 -16.38 -20.77
C GLY A 24 -1.57 -15.39 -20.36
N HIS A 25 -1.64 -14.20 -20.97
CA HIS A 25 -0.80 -13.05 -20.65
C HIS A 25 -1.24 -12.42 -19.33
N LEU A 26 -0.30 -12.29 -18.39
CA LEU A 26 -0.50 -11.51 -17.18
C LEU A 26 -0.26 -10.03 -17.46
N PRO A 27 -0.99 -9.11 -16.81
CA PRO A 27 -0.67 -7.70 -16.90
C PRO A 27 0.69 -7.43 -16.26
N ASP A 28 1.53 -6.65 -16.93
CA ASP A 28 2.80 -6.19 -16.37
C ASP A 28 2.57 -5.14 -15.27
N HIS A 29 1.48 -4.37 -15.35
CA HIS A 29 1.15 -3.27 -14.44
C HIS A 29 -0.33 -3.26 -14.06
N VAL A 30 -0.63 -3.08 -12.77
CA VAL A 30 -2.00 -2.92 -12.25
C VAL A 30 -2.09 -1.65 -11.40
N ALA A 31 -3.18 -0.90 -11.55
CA ALA A 31 -3.45 0.30 -10.75
C ALA A 31 -4.69 0.10 -9.86
N PHE A 32 -4.58 0.49 -8.58
CA PHE A 32 -5.68 0.43 -7.62
C PHE A 32 -6.08 1.82 -7.12
N VAL A 33 -7.38 2.11 -7.17
CA VAL A 33 -7.99 3.22 -6.43
C VAL A 33 -8.63 2.64 -5.18
N MET A 34 -8.00 2.83 -4.03
CA MET A 34 -8.42 2.20 -2.77
C MET A 34 -9.49 3.03 -2.06
N ASP A 35 -10.70 3.04 -2.63
CA ASP A 35 -11.85 3.71 -2.04
C ASP A 35 -12.66 2.77 -1.11
N GLY A 36 -13.45 3.36 -0.23
CA GLY A 36 -14.42 2.64 0.60
C GLY A 36 -14.04 2.55 2.07
N ASN A 37 -12.83 2.95 2.48
CA ASN A 37 -12.35 2.82 3.86
C ASN A 37 -13.31 3.43 4.90
N ARG A 38 -13.88 4.61 4.63
CA ARG A 38 -14.86 5.26 5.52
C ARG A 38 -16.21 4.53 5.56
N ARG A 39 -16.66 4.01 4.41
CA ARG A 39 -17.91 3.24 4.32
C ARG A 39 -17.77 1.91 5.06
N TYR A 40 -16.63 1.24 4.88
CA TYR A 40 -16.25 0.05 5.60
C TYR A 40 -16.18 0.29 7.12
N ALA A 41 -15.52 1.36 7.56
CA ALA A 41 -15.47 1.71 8.99
C ALA A 41 -16.87 1.86 9.60
N LYS A 42 -17.79 2.52 8.87
CA LYS A 42 -19.18 2.68 9.29
C LYS A 42 -19.92 1.34 9.39
N LEU A 43 -19.73 0.44 8.42
CA LEU A 43 -20.36 -0.89 8.40
C LEU A 43 -19.87 -1.78 9.54
N GLU A 44 -18.58 -1.70 9.85
CA GLU A 44 -17.94 -2.49 10.91
C GLU A 44 -18.04 -1.84 12.30
N HIS A 45 -18.70 -0.69 12.41
CA HIS A 45 -18.82 0.09 13.65
C HIS A 45 -17.47 0.45 14.32
N ILE A 46 -16.45 0.74 13.50
CA ILE A 46 -15.11 1.15 13.94
C ILE A 46 -14.84 2.62 13.59
N ARG A 47 -13.76 3.19 14.14
CA ARG A 47 -13.38 4.58 13.82
C ARG A 47 -12.92 4.68 12.36
N LYS A 48 -13.06 5.86 11.76
CA LYS A 48 -12.63 6.12 10.37
C LYS A 48 -11.15 5.75 10.17
N ILE A 49 -10.29 6.16 11.11
CA ILE A 49 -8.85 5.88 11.06
C ILE A 49 -8.54 4.39 11.09
N ASP A 50 -9.31 3.60 11.86
CA ASP A 50 -9.16 2.14 11.88
C ASP A 50 -9.55 1.53 10.53
N GLY A 51 -10.55 2.09 9.84
CA GLY A 51 -10.89 1.71 8.47
C GLY A 51 -9.79 2.03 7.46
N HIS A 52 -9.11 3.17 7.60
CA HIS A 52 -7.93 3.51 6.78
C HIS A 52 -6.75 2.58 7.06
N SER A 53 -6.53 2.24 8.33
CA SER A 53 -5.48 1.29 8.73
C SER A 53 -5.73 -0.11 8.14
N ARG A 54 -6.96 -0.62 8.21
CA ARG A 54 -7.36 -1.88 7.55
C ARG A 54 -7.27 -1.80 6.02
N GLY A 55 -7.54 -0.64 5.44
CA GLY A 55 -7.34 -0.40 4.01
C GLY A 55 -5.87 -0.54 3.61
N PHE A 56 -4.95 -0.08 4.45
CA PHE A 56 -3.52 -0.28 4.27
C PHE A 56 -3.12 -1.75 4.40
N ASP A 57 -3.67 -2.50 5.36
CA ASP A 57 -3.40 -3.95 5.45
C ASP A 57 -3.85 -4.68 4.20
N LYS A 58 -5.02 -4.29 3.66
CA LYS A 58 -5.53 -4.82 2.41
C LYS A 58 -4.61 -4.48 1.24
N LEU A 59 -3.99 -3.30 1.23
CA LEU A 59 -2.97 -2.97 0.24
C LEU A 59 -1.79 -3.95 0.30
N ALA A 60 -1.25 -4.21 1.50
CA ALA A 60 -0.12 -5.14 1.65
C ALA A 60 -0.47 -6.55 1.14
N ASP A 61 -1.69 -7.03 1.39
CA ASP A 61 -2.20 -8.28 0.79
C ASP A 61 -2.25 -8.20 -0.74
N CYS A 62 -2.83 -7.14 -1.30
CA CYS A 62 -2.94 -6.98 -2.75
C CYS A 62 -1.57 -6.93 -3.43
N LEU A 63 -0.59 -6.24 -2.85
CA LEU A 63 0.79 -6.20 -3.34
C LEU A 63 1.42 -7.58 -3.32
N ARG A 64 1.21 -8.34 -2.23
CA ARG A 64 1.69 -9.72 -2.12
C ARG A 64 1.07 -10.62 -3.19
N TRP A 65 -0.24 -10.51 -3.42
CA TRP A 65 -0.93 -11.27 -4.45
C TRP A 65 -0.41 -10.94 -5.85
N CYS A 66 -0.18 -9.66 -6.14
CA CYS A 66 0.38 -9.21 -7.42
C CYS A 66 1.79 -9.79 -7.63
N LEU A 67 2.64 -9.71 -6.61
CA LEU A 67 3.99 -10.26 -6.64
C LEU A 67 3.97 -11.78 -6.90
N ASP A 68 3.16 -12.54 -6.18
CA ASP A 68 3.08 -14.00 -6.32
C ASP A 68 2.45 -14.45 -7.65
N MET A 69 1.59 -13.62 -8.24
CA MET A 69 1.06 -13.82 -9.59
C MET A 69 2.10 -13.52 -10.68
N GLY A 70 3.13 -12.72 -10.39
CA GLY A 70 4.14 -12.29 -11.34
C GLY A 70 3.86 -10.95 -12.03
N VAL A 71 2.96 -10.12 -11.46
CA VAL A 71 2.76 -8.73 -11.88
C VAL A 71 3.98 -7.92 -11.46
N LYS A 72 4.56 -7.14 -12.38
CA LYS A 72 5.86 -6.47 -12.18
C LYS A 72 5.74 -5.12 -11.51
N GLU A 73 4.64 -4.41 -11.75
CA GLU A 73 4.43 -3.07 -11.24
C GLU A 73 3.02 -2.91 -10.68
N VAL A 74 2.90 -2.14 -9.59
CA VAL A 74 1.61 -1.76 -9.02
C VAL A 74 1.61 -0.27 -8.72
N SER A 75 0.56 0.43 -9.14
CA SER A 75 0.30 1.81 -8.73
C SER A 75 -0.92 1.88 -7.83
N THR A 76 -0.88 2.73 -6.81
CA THR A 76 -1.99 2.88 -5.87
C THR A 76 -2.27 4.35 -5.64
N PHE A 77 -3.55 4.70 -5.58
CA PHE A 77 -3.93 6.06 -5.23
C PHE A 77 -4.21 6.16 -3.74
N ALA A 78 -3.21 6.61 -3.00
CA ALA A 78 -3.23 6.64 -1.53
C ALA A 78 -3.84 7.93 -0.95
N PHE A 79 -3.52 9.09 -1.54
CA PHE A 79 -3.97 10.39 -1.04
C PHE A 79 -4.09 11.41 -2.19
N SER A 80 -5.22 12.10 -2.28
CA SER A 80 -5.48 13.15 -3.27
C SER A 80 -5.23 14.54 -2.70
N ILE A 81 -4.85 15.52 -3.52
CA ILE A 81 -4.82 16.94 -3.13
C ILE A 81 -6.21 17.39 -2.64
N GLU A 82 -7.28 16.85 -3.22
CA GLU A 82 -8.65 17.10 -2.78
C GLU A 82 -8.92 16.61 -1.34
N ASN A 83 -8.11 15.69 -0.80
CA ASN A 83 -8.27 15.21 0.57
C ASN A 83 -7.79 16.22 1.61
N PHE A 84 -7.01 17.24 1.25
CA PHE A 84 -6.71 18.36 2.13
C PHE A 84 -7.94 19.22 2.45
N LYS A 85 -9.04 19.11 1.68
CA LYS A 85 -10.31 19.81 1.95
C LYS A 85 -11.15 19.13 3.03
N ARG A 86 -10.69 18.02 3.62
CA ARG A 86 -11.37 17.35 4.75
C ARG A 86 -11.10 18.10 6.06
N SER A 87 -11.71 17.66 7.15
CA SER A 87 -11.42 18.23 8.48
C SER A 87 -9.96 18.04 8.84
N GLU A 88 -9.37 19.04 9.49
CA GLU A 88 -7.96 19.03 9.92
C GLU A 88 -7.61 17.75 10.69
N ASP A 89 -8.44 17.36 11.67
CA ASP A 89 -8.26 16.11 12.42
C ASP A 89 -8.17 14.86 11.52
N GLU A 90 -8.96 14.79 10.44
CA GLU A 90 -8.94 13.63 9.54
C GLU A 90 -7.70 13.64 8.64
N VAL A 91 -7.24 14.83 8.25
CA VAL A 91 -5.99 14.99 7.50
C VAL A 91 -4.80 14.61 8.37
N ASP A 92 -4.74 15.10 9.60
CA ASP A 92 -3.67 14.80 10.56
C ASP A 92 -3.60 13.31 10.88
N ASP A 93 -4.74 12.66 11.11
CA ASP A 93 -4.83 11.22 11.30
C ASP A 93 -4.25 10.45 10.09
N LEU A 94 -4.57 10.87 8.86
CA LEU A 94 -4.06 10.24 7.64
C LEU A 94 -2.55 10.45 7.45
N LEU A 95 -2.04 11.64 7.75
CA LEU A 95 -0.61 11.94 7.68
C LEU A 95 0.16 11.17 8.76
N ASN A 96 -0.39 11.04 9.96
CA ASN A 96 0.19 10.22 11.03
C ASN A 96 0.20 8.73 10.67
N LEU A 97 -0.87 8.23 10.05
CA LEU A 97 -0.88 6.88 9.51
C LEU A 97 0.20 6.69 8.45
N ALA A 98 0.36 7.65 7.53
CA ALA A 98 1.42 7.61 6.53
C ALA A 98 2.82 7.55 7.18
N ARG A 99 3.08 8.40 8.19
CA ARG A 99 4.33 8.36 8.98
C ARG A 99 4.57 6.99 9.58
N GLU A 100 3.59 6.42 10.27
CA GLU A 100 3.68 5.08 10.86
C GLU A 100 4.06 4.04 9.79
N LYS A 101 3.39 4.06 8.64
CA LYS A 101 3.63 3.07 7.59
C LYS A 101 4.99 3.24 6.93
N PHE A 102 5.44 4.44 6.62
CA PHE A 102 6.77 4.63 6.02
C PHE A 102 7.90 4.31 7.00
N THR A 103 7.78 4.68 8.27
CA THR A 103 8.75 4.27 9.30
C THR A 103 8.85 2.75 9.36
N LYS A 104 7.71 2.07 9.36
CA LYS A 104 7.68 0.61 9.35
C LYS A 104 8.28 -0.02 8.10
N LEU A 105 8.07 0.60 6.94
CA LEU A 105 8.71 0.18 5.68
C LEU A 105 10.24 0.14 5.85
N LEU A 106 10.82 1.19 6.45
CA LEU A 106 12.26 1.29 6.68
C LEU A 106 12.78 0.27 7.71
N GLU A 107 11.98 -0.05 8.73
CA GLU A 107 12.29 -1.14 9.67
C GLU A 107 12.33 -2.50 8.96
N GLU A 108 11.48 -2.68 7.95
CA GLU A 108 11.32 -3.92 7.18
C GLU A 108 12.14 -3.94 5.89
N ARG A 109 13.07 -2.99 5.70
CA ARG A 109 13.86 -2.84 4.45
C ARG A 109 14.56 -4.12 4.00
N ALA A 110 15.03 -4.95 4.93
CA ALA A 110 15.66 -6.23 4.63
C ALA A 110 14.72 -7.17 3.85
N LYS A 111 13.44 -7.23 4.23
CA LYS A 111 12.42 -8.02 3.51
C LYS A 111 12.16 -7.43 2.12
N LEU A 112 12.09 -6.11 2.00
CA LEU A 112 11.86 -5.46 0.71
C LEU A 112 13.00 -5.75 -0.27
N HIS A 113 14.25 -5.73 0.20
CA HIS A 113 15.40 -6.14 -0.60
C HIS A 113 15.38 -7.63 -0.99
N GLU A 114 14.99 -8.51 -0.06
CA GLU A 114 14.83 -9.95 -0.36
C GLU A 114 13.86 -10.19 -1.51
N TYR A 115 12.75 -9.43 -1.55
CA TYR A 115 11.75 -9.52 -2.61
C TYR A 115 12.04 -8.61 -3.82
N GLY A 116 13.11 -7.83 -3.82
CA GLY A 116 13.45 -6.89 -4.90
C GLY A 116 12.39 -5.79 -5.10
N VAL A 117 11.74 -5.34 -4.03
CA VAL A 117 10.66 -4.35 -4.09
C VAL A 117 11.24 -2.93 -4.12
N ARG A 118 10.94 -2.22 -5.21
CA ARG A 118 11.23 -0.79 -5.36
C ARG A 118 9.99 0.05 -5.10
N VAL A 119 10.10 1.05 -4.23
CA VAL A 119 9.00 1.97 -3.89
C VAL A 119 9.25 3.32 -4.54
N ARG A 120 8.22 3.88 -5.19
CA ARG A 120 8.22 5.23 -5.74
C ARG A 120 6.98 5.96 -5.24
N ILE A 121 7.18 7.20 -4.81
CA ILE A 121 6.11 8.04 -4.27
C ILE A 121 5.97 9.23 -5.21
N ILE A 122 4.79 9.35 -5.83
CA ILE A 122 4.56 10.27 -6.95
C ILE A 122 3.44 11.25 -6.54
N GLY A 123 3.71 12.54 -6.69
CA GLY A 123 2.76 13.62 -6.41
C GLY A 123 3.45 14.94 -6.14
N ASN A 124 2.67 15.95 -5.74
CA ASN A 124 3.21 17.23 -5.29
C ASN A 124 3.61 17.13 -3.81
N LEU A 125 4.80 16.58 -3.54
CA LEU A 125 5.25 16.28 -2.18
C LEU A 125 5.50 17.54 -1.33
N SER A 126 5.71 18.70 -1.95
CA SER A 126 5.92 19.96 -1.23
C SER A 126 4.67 20.44 -0.46
N LEU A 127 3.51 19.80 -0.69
CA LEU A 127 2.29 20.05 0.08
C LEU A 127 2.24 19.27 1.39
N LEU A 128 3.15 18.31 1.60
CA LEU A 128 3.22 17.49 2.80
C LEU A 128 4.18 18.11 3.83
N PRO A 129 4.02 17.81 5.12
CA PRO A 129 4.99 18.22 6.14
C PRO A 129 6.42 17.74 5.84
N ASP A 130 7.42 18.57 6.16
CA ASP A 130 8.84 18.33 5.84
C ASP A 130 9.39 17.00 6.41
N ASP A 131 8.90 16.61 7.59
CA ASP A 131 9.27 15.36 8.24
C ASP A 131 8.80 14.14 7.41
N LEU A 132 7.57 14.20 6.89
CA LEU A 132 7.01 13.17 6.03
C LEU A 132 7.70 13.15 4.66
N GLN A 133 8.00 14.32 4.08
CA GLN A 133 8.78 14.41 2.84
C GLN A 133 10.14 13.73 2.99
N SER A 134 10.86 14.00 4.08
CA SER A 134 12.18 13.42 4.37
C SER A 134 12.09 11.90 4.52
N LEU A 135 11.07 11.43 5.24
CA LEU A 135 10.82 10.00 5.43
C LEU A 135 10.50 9.28 4.10
N MET A 136 9.66 9.88 3.26
CA MET A 136 9.35 9.39 1.92
C MET A 136 10.58 9.33 1.02
N ALA A 137 11.44 10.35 1.07
CA ALA A 137 12.69 10.38 0.31
C ALA A 137 13.63 9.25 0.75
N GLN A 138 13.77 9.03 2.06
CA GLN A 138 14.57 7.92 2.59
C GLN A 138 14.06 6.56 2.10
N VAL A 139 12.74 6.33 2.12
CA VAL A 139 12.12 5.11 1.60
C VAL A 139 12.47 4.87 0.12
N MET A 140 12.37 5.91 -0.71
CA MET A 140 12.67 5.79 -2.14
C MET A 140 14.16 5.50 -2.40
N LEU A 141 15.07 6.06 -1.60
CA LEU A 141 16.51 5.82 -1.69
C LEU A 141 16.88 4.40 -1.25
N GLU A 142 16.35 3.95 -0.11
CA GLU A 142 16.64 2.61 0.42
C GLU A 142 16.11 1.51 -0.52
N THR A 143 15.03 1.77 -1.27
CA THR A 143 14.43 0.78 -2.18
C THR A 143 14.83 0.98 -3.65
N GLU A 144 15.82 1.81 -3.95
CA GLU A 144 16.20 2.11 -5.34
C GLU A 144 16.84 0.92 -6.08
N LYS A 145 17.51 0.04 -5.34
CA LYS A 145 18.35 -1.06 -5.85
C LYS A 145 17.58 -2.36 -6.06
#